data_AF-A0A258BKQ1-F1
#
_entry.id   AF-A0A258BKQ1-F1
#
_cell.length_a   1.000
_cell.length_b   1.000
_cell.length_c   1.000
_cell.angle_alpha   90.00
_cell.angle_beta   90.00
_cell.angle_gamma   90.00
#
_symmetry.space_group_name_H-M   'P 1'
#
loop_
_entity.id
_entity.type
_entity.pdbx_description
1 polymer ?
#
loop_
_entity_poly.entity_id
_entity_poly.type
_entity_poly.pdbx_seq_one_letter_code
_entity_poly.pdbx_strand_id
1 'polypeptide(L)'
;MKNLVQIAAGLGLAALTLVSACATATDVSPEEAAASRARLAAVSLLPDCADAEALTGSPTERIPDCRLSAAKGLYLTLKTDPMDHEMLGPSGFLAVSVMDRRGRPIADFSEVTHGSYAYPFLQDVNGDRRSDLIIPRSTDAVNVVYALWVQQADGDFAQAGEVTGAEIAWKSGGMIAASSRTGVSDWETAYYSLTDGALQELALVKASGSRPPRRGGRCEILRLAPGLAAGRFCAAR
;
A
#
# COMPACT_ATOMS: atom_id res chain seq x y z
N MET A 1 2.57 54.10 -85.17
CA MET A 1 1.88 55.16 -84.42
C MET A 1 1.54 54.62 -83.03
N LYS A 2 2.04 55.26 -81.95
CA LYS A 2 1.48 55.43 -80.58
C LYS A 2 0.84 54.17 -79.91
N ASN A 3 1.12 53.67 -78.70
CA ASN A 3 1.72 54.10 -77.42
C ASN A 3 1.98 52.78 -76.61
N LEU A 4 3.08 52.56 -75.87
CA LEU A 4 3.36 52.93 -74.47
C LEU A 4 2.41 52.34 -73.38
N VAL A 5 3.01 51.55 -72.44
CA VAL A 5 2.82 51.54 -70.94
C VAL A 5 2.33 50.25 -70.21
N GLN A 6 3.26 49.69 -69.40
CA GLN A 6 3.25 49.14 -68.01
C GLN A 6 2.42 47.89 -67.58
N ILE A 7 3.07 46.82 -67.05
CA ILE A 7 3.49 46.44 -65.66
C ILE A 7 2.46 45.57 -64.90
N ALA A 8 2.95 44.45 -64.34
CA ALA A 8 2.58 43.74 -63.08
C ALA A 8 2.37 42.23 -63.32
N ALA A 9 3.33 41.35 -63.00
CA ALA A 9 3.64 40.77 -61.69
C ALA A 9 2.56 39.79 -61.17
N GLY A 10 2.93 38.51 -60.99
CA GLY A 10 2.13 37.57 -60.20
C GLY A 10 2.21 36.09 -60.62
N LEU A 11 3.40 35.48 -60.61
CA LEU A 11 3.58 34.02 -60.65
C LEU A 11 3.45 33.47 -59.22
N GLY A 12 2.33 32.80 -58.91
CA GLY A 12 2.15 32.02 -57.69
C GLY A 12 2.26 30.52 -57.98
N LEU A 13 3.44 29.95 -57.77
CA LEU A 13 3.65 28.50 -57.68
C LEU A 13 3.39 28.06 -56.23
N ALA A 14 2.31 27.32 -55.99
CA ALA A 14 2.08 26.63 -54.73
C ALA A 14 2.85 25.29 -54.73
N ALA A 15 3.98 25.23 -54.02
CA ALA A 15 4.68 23.99 -53.73
C ALA A 15 4.11 23.38 -52.44
N LEU A 16 3.43 22.24 -52.54
CA LEU A 16 3.05 21.42 -51.38
C LEU A 16 4.29 20.73 -50.82
N THR A 17 4.78 21.20 -49.68
CA THR A 17 5.72 20.46 -48.83
C THR A 17 4.94 19.52 -47.91
N LEU A 18 5.00 18.22 -48.19
CA LEU A 18 4.59 17.16 -47.27
C LEU A 18 5.64 17.07 -46.15
N VAL A 19 5.38 17.68 -45.00
CA VAL A 19 6.15 17.43 -43.78
C VAL A 19 5.53 16.22 -43.09
N SER A 20 6.26 15.10 -43.06
CA SER A 20 5.90 13.93 -42.27
C SER A 20 6.05 14.25 -40.77
N ALA A 21 4.96 14.65 -40.14
CA ALA A 21 4.88 14.77 -38.69
C ALA A 21 4.64 13.39 -38.06
N CYS A 22 5.69 12.56 -37.99
CA CYS A 22 5.74 11.43 -37.07
C CYS A 22 6.42 11.91 -35.78
N ALA A 23 5.67 12.61 -34.93
CA ALA A 23 6.15 13.07 -33.63
C ALA A 23 5.14 12.71 -32.54
N THR A 24 5.10 11.43 -32.15
CA THR A 24 4.50 10.98 -30.88
C THR A 24 5.25 9.75 -30.34
N ALA A 25 6.55 9.88 -30.14
CA ALA A 25 7.23 9.14 -29.08
C ALA A 25 7.68 10.20 -28.07
N THR A 26 7.12 10.17 -26.86
CA THR A 26 7.69 10.94 -25.75
C THR A 26 9.10 10.39 -25.51
N ASP A 27 10.10 11.04 -26.09
CA ASP A 27 11.50 10.67 -25.92
C ASP A 27 11.90 10.98 -24.47
N VAL A 28 11.90 9.94 -23.64
CA VAL A 28 12.55 9.95 -22.32
C VAL A 28 14.01 10.36 -22.55
N SER A 29 14.50 11.35 -21.80
CA SER A 29 15.85 11.85 -22.03
C SER A 29 16.90 10.76 -21.75
N PRO A 30 18.09 10.79 -22.39
CA PRO A 30 19.16 9.84 -22.09
C PRO A 30 19.55 9.83 -20.60
N GLU A 31 19.45 10.98 -19.94
CA GLU A 31 19.70 11.16 -18.51
C GLU A 31 18.64 10.43 -17.66
N GLU A 32 17.35 10.60 -17.99
CA GLU A 32 16.27 9.89 -17.30
C GLU A 32 16.36 8.37 -17.50
N ALA A 33 16.76 7.92 -18.69
CA ALA A 33 16.99 6.51 -18.97
C ALA A 33 18.20 5.95 -18.21
N ALA A 34 19.26 6.75 -18.03
CA ALA A 34 20.40 6.38 -17.19
C ALA A 34 20.01 6.32 -15.70
N ALA A 35 19.29 7.32 -15.20
CA ALA A 35 18.81 7.37 -13.83
C ALA A 35 17.89 6.20 -13.50
N SER A 36 16.96 5.86 -14.40
CA SER A 36 16.04 4.74 -14.21
C SER A 36 16.77 3.39 -14.19
N ARG A 37 17.77 3.20 -15.05
CA ARG A 37 18.65 2.02 -15.01
C ARG A 37 19.46 1.94 -13.72
N ALA A 38 19.98 3.07 -13.23
CA ALA A 38 20.72 3.12 -11.97
C ALA A 38 19.83 2.75 -10.77
N ARG A 39 18.57 3.22 -10.72
CA ARG A 39 17.60 2.84 -9.70
C ARG A 39 17.29 1.33 -9.73
N LEU A 40 17.02 0.78 -10.91
CA LEU A 40 16.79 -0.66 -11.06
C LEU A 40 18.00 -1.48 -10.60
N ALA A 41 19.22 -1.05 -10.95
CA ALA A 41 20.44 -1.70 -10.49
C ALA A 41 20.57 -1.63 -8.96
N ALA A 42 20.33 -0.48 -8.34
CA ALA A 42 20.39 -0.32 -6.89
C ALA A 42 19.39 -1.25 -6.16
N VAL A 43 18.13 -1.33 -6.63
CA VAL A 43 17.13 -2.22 -6.02
C VAL A 43 17.43 -3.69 -6.27
N SER A 44 18.08 -4.03 -7.37
CA SER A 44 18.49 -5.41 -7.65
C SER A 44 19.49 -5.96 -6.61
N LEU A 45 20.26 -5.07 -5.98
CA LEU A 45 21.26 -5.39 -4.95
C LEU A 45 20.66 -5.54 -3.55
N LEU A 46 19.43 -5.05 -3.32
CA LEU A 46 18.77 -5.20 -2.03
C LEU A 46 18.28 -6.65 -1.84
N PRO A 47 18.43 -7.22 -0.64
CA PRO A 47 17.83 -8.51 -0.30
C PRO A 47 16.31 -8.43 -0.33
N ASP A 48 15.63 -9.58 -0.48
CA ASP A 48 14.19 -9.62 -0.23
C ASP A 48 13.93 -9.42 1.28
N CYS A 49 12.86 -8.70 1.62
CA CYS A 49 12.50 -8.45 3.00
C CYS A 49 12.18 -9.75 3.76
N ALA A 50 11.65 -10.80 3.11
CA ALA A 50 11.45 -12.09 3.74
C ALA A 50 12.78 -12.79 4.06
N ASP A 51 13.79 -12.64 3.19
CA ASP A 51 15.14 -13.17 3.46
C ASP A 51 15.81 -12.39 4.60
N ALA A 52 15.65 -11.07 4.62
CA ALA A 52 16.15 -10.22 5.70
C ALA A 52 15.48 -10.55 7.04
N GLU A 53 14.17 -10.80 7.05
CA GLU A 53 13.41 -11.24 8.24
C GLU A 53 13.92 -12.57 8.76
N ALA A 54 14.15 -13.56 7.88
CA ALA A 54 14.68 -14.86 8.28
C ALA A 54 16.06 -14.76 8.96
N LEU A 55 16.86 -13.75 8.61
CA LEU A 55 18.19 -13.51 9.18
C LEU A 55 18.17 -12.69 10.47
N THR A 56 17.31 -11.68 10.54
CA THR A 56 17.29 -10.70 11.66
C THR A 56 16.24 -11.02 12.71
N GLY A 57 15.22 -11.80 12.37
CA GLY A 57 14.06 -12.06 13.18
C GLY A 57 13.07 -10.89 13.21
N SER A 58 11.97 -11.13 13.93
CA SER A 58 10.92 -10.15 14.18
C SER A 58 10.39 -10.35 15.61
N PRO A 59 10.22 -9.28 16.41
CA PRO A 59 10.49 -7.88 16.05
C PRO A 59 11.98 -7.48 16.21
N THR A 60 12.42 -6.38 15.57
CA THR A 60 13.82 -5.89 15.51
C THR A 60 13.90 -4.37 15.74
N GLU A 61 15.03 -3.87 16.26
CA GLU A 61 15.28 -2.42 16.41
C GLU A 61 15.51 -1.70 15.06
N ARG A 62 15.85 -2.45 14.02
CA ARG A 62 16.02 -1.90 12.67
C ARG A 62 15.81 -2.98 11.62
N ILE A 63 15.11 -2.62 10.55
CA ILE A 63 15.06 -3.45 9.35
C ILE A 63 16.15 -2.95 8.39
N PRO A 64 17.10 -3.79 7.94
CA PRO A 64 18.02 -3.41 6.89
C PRO A 64 17.26 -3.11 5.60
N ASP A 65 17.74 -2.16 4.81
CA ASP A 65 17.15 -1.82 3.51
C ASP A 65 16.92 -3.10 2.68
N CYS A 66 15.67 -3.33 2.29
CA CYS A 66 15.25 -4.54 1.59
C CYS A 66 14.18 -4.22 0.54
N ARG A 67 13.85 -5.20 -0.30
CA ARG A 67 12.78 -5.08 -1.29
C ARG A 67 11.65 -6.07 -1.02
N LEU A 68 10.43 -5.71 -1.39
CA LEU A 68 9.27 -6.60 -1.33
C LEU A 68 9.00 -7.20 -2.72
N SER A 69 9.36 -8.46 -2.97
CA SER A 69 9.35 -9.04 -4.33
C SER A 69 7.99 -9.56 -4.82
N ALA A 70 6.92 -9.51 -4.01
CA ALA A 70 5.61 -10.03 -4.39
C ALA A 70 4.71 -9.04 -5.16
N ALA A 71 5.11 -7.76 -5.27
CA ALA A 71 4.31 -6.73 -5.93
C ALA A 71 4.40 -6.87 -7.46
N LYS A 72 3.40 -7.49 -8.09
CA LYS A 72 3.41 -7.69 -9.54
C LYS A 72 3.49 -6.36 -10.28
N GLY A 73 4.54 -6.21 -11.09
CA GLY A 73 4.70 -5.04 -11.95
C GLY A 73 5.31 -3.83 -11.24
N LEU A 74 5.63 -3.94 -9.95
CA LEU A 74 6.24 -2.87 -9.17
C LEU A 74 7.50 -3.38 -8.46
N TYR A 75 8.34 -2.44 -8.06
CA TYR A 75 9.39 -2.68 -7.09
C TYR A 75 9.14 -1.77 -5.89
N LEU A 76 9.03 -2.38 -4.72
CA LEU A 76 8.88 -1.68 -3.45
C LEU A 76 10.17 -1.86 -2.66
N THR A 77 10.76 -0.75 -2.21
CA THR A 77 11.91 -0.78 -1.30
C THR A 77 11.51 -0.23 0.05
N LEU A 78 11.96 -0.92 1.09
CA LEU A 78 11.74 -0.58 2.47
C LEU A 78 13.00 0.05 3.06
N LYS A 79 12.83 1.14 3.80
CA LYS A 79 13.87 1.76 4.62
C LYS A 79 13.32 2.08 5.98
N THR A 80 14.11 1.89 7.02
CA THR A 80 13.75 2.30 8.37
C THR A 80 14.82 3.20 8.95
N ASP A 81 14.39 4.27 9.59
CA ASP A 81 15.26 5.07 10.44
C ASP A 81 15.57 4.31 11.74
N PRO A 82 16.71 4.59 12.39
CA PRO A 82 16.98 4.11 13.74
C PRO A 82 15.82 4.45 14.68
N MET A 83 15.51 3.58 15.64
CA MET A 83 14.52 3.92 16.65
C MET A 83 15.04 4.98 17.60
N ASP A 84 14.22 5.98 17.87
CA ASP A 84 14.43 6.97 18.92
C ASP A 84 13.67 6.52 20.18
N HIS A 85 14.36 6.52 21.33
CA HIS A 85 13.75 6.19 22.61
C HIS A 85 13.11 7.43 23.24
N GLU A 86 11.81 7.57 23.07
CA GLU A 86 11.03 8.66 23.64
C GLU A 86 10.30 8.27 24.93
N MET A 87 9.64 9.23 25.58
CA MET A 87 8.90 8.99 26.83
C MET A 87 7.79 7.94 26.71
N LEU A 88 7.21 7.79 25.51
CA LEU A 88 6.12 6.84 25.23
C LEU A 88 6.62 5.48 24.72
N GLY A 89 7.94 5.29 24.61
CA GLY A 89 8.56 4.08 24.06
C GLY A 89 9.43 4.39 22.83
N PRO A 90 10.10 3.36 22.28
CA PRO A 90 10.85 3.51 21.04
C PRO A 90 9.90 3.83 19.87
N SER A 91 10.30 4.75 19.00
CA SER A 91 9.55 5.08 17.79
C SER A 91 10.50 5.37 16.63
N GLY A 92 10.00 5.25 15.40
CA GLY A 92 10.79 5.55 14.21
C GLY A 92 9.96 5.55 12.94
N PHE A 93 10.58 5.92 11.82
CA PHE A 93 9.93 5.97 10.52
C PHE A 93 10.27 4.76 9.66
N LEU A 94 9.23 4.19 9.08
CA LEU A 94 9.32 3.19 8.03
C LEU A 94 8.88 3.83 6.71
N ALA A 95 9.81 3.98 5.78
CA ALA A 95 9.59 4.55 4.47
C ALA A 95 9.51 3.46 3.39
N VAL A 96 8.56 3.64 2.47
CA VAL A 96 8.37 2.78 1.31
C VAL A 96 8.43 3.62 0.05
N SER A 97 9.33 3.23 -0.84
CA SER A 97 9.43 3.80 -2.18
C SER A 97 8.92 2.79 -3.21
N VAL A 98 8.08 3.25 -4.12
CA VAL A 98 7.43 2.46 -5.15
C VAL A 98 7.94 2.91 -6.52
N MET A 99 8.37 1.96 -7.33
CA MET A 99 8.74 2.23 -8.72
C MET A 99 8.18 1.18 -9.68
N ASP A 100 7.99 1.58 -10.93
CA ASP A 100 7.57 0.67 -11.98
C ASP A 100 8.72 -0.24 -12.47
N ARG A 101 8.39 -1.19 -13.36
CA ARG A 101 9.39 -2.10 -13.95
C ARG A 101 10.49 -1.40 -14.77
N ARG A 102 10.30 -0.13 -15.13
CA ARG A 102 11.25 0.67 -15.90
C ARG A 102 12.15 1.50 -14.99
N GLY A 103 11.96 1.48 -13.67
CA GLY A 103 12.73 2.27 -12.71
C GLY A 103 12.21 3.71 -12.57
N ARG A 104 10.96 3.97 -12.98
CA ARG A 104 10.33 5.27 -12.77
C ARG A 104 9.64 5.26 -11.40
N PRO A 105 9.90 6.26 -10.55
CA PRO A 105 9.20 6.38 -9.27
C PRO A 105 7.70 6.61 -9.53
N ILE A 106 6.87 5.97 -8.71
CA ILE A 106 5.41 6.14 -8.72
C ILE A 106 4.99 6.86 -7.45
N ALA A 107 5.48 6.41 -6.29
CA ALA A 107 5.04 6.89 -4.99
C ALA A 107 6.14 6.75 -3.95
N ASP A 108 6.08 7.61 -2.93
CA ASP A 108 6.86 7.52 -1.71
C ASP A 108 5.92 7.84 -0.55
N PHE A 109 5.93 7.00 0.48
CA PHE A 109 5.16 7.23 1.70
C PHE A 109 5.88 6.65 2.91
N SER A 110 5.46 7.07 4.10
CA SER A 110 6.08 6.65 5.36
C SER A 110 5.04 6.46 6.45
N GLU A 111 5.32 5.52 7.35
CA GLU A 111 4.53 5.28 8.55
C GLU A 111 5.37 5.48 9.81
N VAL A 112 4.75 6.02 10.85
CA VAL A 112 5.34 6.05 12.19
C VAL A 112 5.11 4.70 12.85
N THR A 113 6.20 4.07 13.26
CA THR A 113 6.19 2.83 14.03
C THR A 113 6.54 3.12 15.48
N HIS A 114 5.79 2.53 16.41
CA HIS A 114 6.03 2.54 17.85
C HIS A 114 6.36 1.11 18.30
N GLY A 115 7.24 0.96 19.29
CA GLY A 115 7.79 -0.36 19.58
C GLY A 115 8.77 -0.80 18.49
N SER A 116 9.32 -2.01 18.61
CA SER A 116 10.24 -2.55 17.62
C SER A 116 9.60 -2.69 16.21
N TYR A 117 10.42 -2.65 15.16
CA TYR A 117 9.93 -2.91 13.81
C TYR A 117 9.56 -4.38 13.63
N ALA A 118 8.46 -4.63 12.93
CA ALA A 118 8.17 -5.92 12.30
C ALA A 118 8.07 -5.71 10.79
N TYR A 119 8.46 -6.74 10.03
CA TYR A 119 8.51 -6.65 8.58
C TYR A 119 7.11 -6.44 7.98
N PRO A 120 6.93 -5.44 7.09
CA PRO A 120 5.73 -5.33 6.27
C PRO A 120 5.61 -6.52 5.34
N PHE A 121 4.37 -6.82 4.94
CA PHE A 121 4.09 -7.90 4.00
C PHE A 121 3.06 -7.48 2.97
N LEU A 122 3.07 -8.21 1.85
CA LEU A 122 2.19 -7.97 0.72
C LEU A 122 1.11 -9.05 0.64
N GLN A 123 -0.13 -8.63 0.45
CA GLN A 123 -1.27 -9.53 0.27
C GLN A 123 -2.33 -8.86 -0.61
N ASP A 124 -2.97 -9.63 -1.49
CA ASP A 124 -4.20 -9.18 -2.16
C ASP A 124 -5.36 -9.24 -1.15
N VAL A 125 -5.68 -8.10 -0.52
CA VAL A 125 -6.70 -8.03 0.54
C VAL A 125 -8.08 -7.80 -0.09
N ASN A 126 -8.18 -6.93 -1.10
CA ASN A 126 -9.46 -6.58 -1.73
C ASN A 126 -9.90 -7.57 -2.84
N GLY A 127 -9.03 -8.49 -3.29
CA GLY A 127 -9.32 -9.48 -4.32
C GLY A 127 -9.16 -8.98 -5.77
N ASP A 128 -8.51 -7.84 -5.99
CA ASP A 128 -8.32 -7.24 -7.32
C ASP A 128 -7.09 -7.81 -8.09
N ARG A 129 -6.37 -8.76 -7.47
CA ARG A 129 -5.14 -9.41 -7.96
C ARG A 129 -3.90 -8.51 -7.99
N ARG A 130 -3.96 -7.34 -7.37
CA ARG A 130 -2.81 -6.51 -7.01
C ARG A 130 -2.39 -6.81 -5.57
N SER A 131 -1.21 -6.34 -5.19
CA SER A 131 -0.68 -6.60 -3.86
C SER A 131 -0.86 -5.36 -2.99
N ASP A 132 -1.69 -5.47 -1.97
CA ASP A 132 -1.82 -4.45 -0.94
C ASP A 132 -0.70 -4.62 0.08
N LEU A 133 -0.29 -3.51 0.68
CA LEU A 133 0.80 -3.45 1.65
C LEU A 133 0.24 -3.30 3.06
N ILE A 134 0.70 -4.17 3.96
CA ILE A 134 0.31 -4.19 5.36
C ILE A 134 1.56 -3.91 6.21
N ILE A 135 1.54 -2.80 6.94
CA ILE A 135 2.68 -2.31 7.74
C ILE A 135 2.33 -2.41 9.24
N PRO A 136 3.05 -3.22 10.02
CA PRO A 136 2.97 -3.17 11.48
C PRO A 136 3.47 -1.81 12.00
N ARG A 137 2.66 -1.12 12.81
CA ARG A 137 2.92 0.22 13.34
C ARG A 137 3.04 0.31 14.86
N SER A 138 2.54 -0.67 15.58
CA SER A 138 2.74 -0.78 17.03
C SER A 138 2.78 -2.25 17.37
N THR A 139 3.94 -2.75 17.83
CA THR A 139 4.17 -4.19 18.05
C THR A 139 4.54 -4.54 19.48
N ASP A 140 4.68 -3.54 20.35
CA ASP A 140 5.07 -3.69 21.75
C ASP A 140 3.90 -4.10 22.67
N ALA A 141 2.67 -4.00 22.16
CA ALA A 141 1.47 -4.49 22.81
C ALA A 141 1.03 -5.86 22.29
N VAL A 142 0.18 -6.55 23.07
CA VAL A 142 -0.47 -7.80 22.64
C VAL A 142 -1.30 -7.61 21.38
N ASN A 143 -1.92 -6.44 21.23
CA ASN A 143 -2.66 -6.07 20.03
C ASN A 143 -1.75 -5.23 19.15
N VAL A 144 -1.45 -5.72 17.96
CA VAL A 144 -0.63 -5.01 16.99
C VAL A 144 -1.52 -4.09 16.16
N VAL A 145 -1.07 -2.86 15.92
CA VAL A 145 -1.72 -1.94 14.98
C VAL A 145 -1.06 -2.09 13.63
N TYR A 146 -1.86 -2.27 12.58
CA TYR A 146 -1.39 -2.37 11.19
C TYR A 146 -1.99 -1.23 10.36
N ALA A 147 -1.15 -0.52 9.62
CA ALA A 147 -1.57 0.35 8.52
C ALA A 147 -1.79 -0.48 7.25
N LEU A 148 -2.92 -0.28 6.58
CA LEU A 148 -3.26 -0.91 5.31
C LEU A 148 -3.15 0.10 4.18
N TRP A 149 -2.35 -0.22 3.17
CA TRP A 149 -2.15 0.56 1.96
C TRP A 149 -2.58 -0.24 0.74
N VAL A 150 -3.56 0.26 -0.01
CA VAL A 150 -4.18 -0.46 -1.13
C VAL A 150 -3.59 0.01 -2.45
N GLN A 151 -3.17 -0.96 -3.27
CA GLN A 151 -2.57 -0.67 -4.57
C GLN A 151 -3.65 -0.22 -5.57
N GLN A 152 -3.47 0.98 -6.11
CA GLN A 152 -4.34 1.57 -7.12
C GLN A 152 -4.01 1.07 -8.52
N ALA A 153 -4.90 1.34 -9.48
CA ALA A 153 -4.77 0.83 -10.86
C ALA A 153 -3.57 1.41 -11.63
N ASP A 154 -3.12 2.61 -11.25
CA ASP A 154 -1.93 3.27 -11.79
C ASP A 154 -0.61 2.82 -11.13
N GLY A 155 -0.69 1.99 -10.08
CA GLY A 155 0.43 1.48 -9.32
C GLY A 155 0.78 2.31 -8.08
N ASP A 156 0.07 3.40 -7.81
CA ASP A 156 0.18 4.14 -6.56
C ASP A 156 -0.45 3.37 -5.39
N PHE A 157 -0.29 3.86 -4.16
CA PHE A 157 -0.86 3.28 -2.94
C PHE A 157 -1.65 4.34 -2.17
N ALA A 158 -2.88 3.99 -1.79
CA ALA A 158 -3.71 4.82 -0.93
C ALA A 158 -3.81 4.20 0.47
N GLN A 159 -3.64 5.00 1.52
CA GLN A 159 -3.86 4.55 2.88
C GLN A 159 -5.35 4.27 3.09
N ALA A 160 -5.70 3.02 3.34
CA ALA A 160 -7.09 2.57 3.49
C ALA A 160 -7.59 2.67 4.94
N GLY A 161 -6.69 2.68 5.91
CA GLY A 161 -7.00 2.77 7.33
C GLY A 161 -6.11 1.87 8.18
N GLU A 162 -6.53 1.67 9.44
CA GLU A 162 -5.80 0.88 10.42
C GLU A 162 -6.63 -0.31 10.90
N VAL A 163 -5.95 -1.44 11.13
CA VAL A 163 -6.52 -2.64 11.74
C VAL A 163 -5.74 -2.96 13.01
N THR A 164 -6.43 -3.14 14.13
CA THR A 164 -5.81 -3.51 15.40
C THR A 164 -6.24 -4.90 15.83
N GLY A 165 -5.27 -5.77 16.16
CA GLY A 165 -5.57 -7.11 16.63
C GLY A 165 -4.35 -7.87 17.12
N ALA A 166 -4.58 -8.83 18.02
CA ALA A 166 -3.63 -9.88 18.36
C ALA A 166 -3.72 -11.06 17.37
N GLU A 167 -4.87 -11.23 16.73
CA GLU A 167 -5.08 -12.18 15.64
C GLU A 167 -5.85 -11.49 14.52
N ILE A 168 -5.31 -11.53 13.29
CA ILE A 168 -5.97 -10.92 12.14
C ILE A 168 -6.13 -11.96 11.04
N ALA A 169 -7.36 -12.13 10.59
CA ALA A 169 -7.70 -12.91 9.42
C ALA A 169 -7.96 -11.97 8.25
N TRP A 170 -6.96 -11.84 7.38
CA TRP A 170 -7.05 -11.16 6.09
C TRP A 170 -7.69 -12.12 5.06
N LYS A 171 -8.99 -11.95 4.77
CA LYS A 171 -9.67 -12.80 3.78
C LYS A 171 -9.72 -12.09 2.43
N SER A 172 -9.59 -12.88 1.37
CA SER A 172 -9.78 -12.38 0.01
C SER A 172 -11.19 -11.81 -0.17
N GLY A 173 -11.29 -10.74 -0.98
CA GLY A 173 -12.56 -10.03 -1.23
C GLY A 173 -12.85 -8.90 -0.23
N GLY A 174 -11.82 -8.38 0.46
CA GLY A 174 -11.89 -7.18 1.29
C GLY A 174 -12.39 -7.40 2.72
N MET A 175 -12.63 -8.65 3.13
CA MET A 175 -13.16 -8.93 4.48
C MET A 175 -12.04 -9.19 5.47
N ILE A 176 -12.01 -8.41 6.55
CA ILE A 176 -11.00 -8.54 7.60
C ILE A 176 -11.69 -8.81 8.93
N ALA A 177 -11.17 -9.76 9.71
CA ALA A 177 -11.58 -9.96 11.09
C ALA A 177 -10.35 -9.82 12.00
N ALA A 178 -10.38 -8.87 12.91
CA ALA A 178 -9.28 -8.57 13.82
C ALA A 178 -9.73 -8.76 15.26
N SER A 179 -9.16 -9.77 15.93
CA SER A 179 -9.45 -10.06 17.33
C SER A 179 -8.39 -9.42 18.22
N SER A 180 -8.82 -8.50 19.05
CA SER A 180 -8.03 -7.84 20.08
C SER A 180 -8.30 -8.44 21.45
N ARG A 181 -7.25 -8.63 22.23
CA ARG A 181 -7.36 -9.00 23.64
C ARG A 181 -7.64 -7.75 24.46
N THR A 182 -8.73 -7.75 25.22
CA THR A 182 -9.15 -6.63 26.09
C THR A 182 -9.11 -6.98 27.58
N GLY A 183 -8.92 -8.25 27.91
CA GLY A 183 -8.71 -8.72 29.28
C GLY A 183 -8.04 -10.09 29.32
N VAL A 184 -7.98 -10.70 30.52
CA VAL A 184 -7.35 -12.03 30.68
C VAL A 184 -8.04 -13.08 29.80
N SER A 185 -9.38 -13.04 29.78
CA SER A 185 -10.25 -13.95 29.03
C SER A 185 -11.28 -13.21 28.16
N ASP A 186 -11.15 -11.88 28.03
CA ASP A 186 -12.04 -11.03 27.26
C ASP A 186 -11.37 -10.61 25.96
N TRP A 187 -12.16 -10.69 24.89
CA TRP A 187 -11.75 -10.40 23.53
C TRP A 187 -12.77 -9.52 22.85
N GLU A 188 -12.30 -8.69 21.93
CA GLU A 188 -13.14 -7.97 20.99
C GLU A 188 -12.72 -8.35 19.57
N THR A 189 -13.68 -8.65 18.70
CA THR A 189 -13.43 -8.89 17.28
C THR A 189 -14.08 -7.78 16.47
N ALA A 190 -13.25 -6.99 15.81
CA ALA A 190 -13.68 -6.02 14.80
C ALA A 190 -13.75 -6.72 13.43
N TYR A 191 -14.84 -6.48 12.73
CA TYR A 191 -15.06 -6.94 11.36
C TYR A 191 -15.04 -5.74 10.43
N TYR A 192 -14.22 -5.80 9.39
CA TYR A 192 -14.10 -4.74 8.40
C TYR A 192 -14.42 -5.24 7.00
N SER A 193 -14.86 -4.31 6.16
CA SER A 193 -14.87 -4.43 4.70
C SER A 193 -13.93 -3.38 4.13
N LEU A 194 -13.13 -3.77 3.16
CA LEU A 194 -12.38 -2.87 2.31
C LEU A 194 -13.19 -2.61 1.03
N THR A 195 -13.80 -1.43 0.95
CA THR A 195 -14.67 -1.04 -0.17
C THR A 195 -14.16 0.29 -0.72
N ASP A 196 -14.08 0.42 -2.05
CA ASP A 196 -13.61 1.64 -2.72
C ASP A 196 -12.25 2.16 -2.20
N GLY A 197 -11.36 1.24 -1.82
CA GLY A 197 -10.03 1.57 -1.31
C GLY A 197 -10.00 2.07 0.14
N ALA A 198 -11.13 2.06 0.85
CA ALA A 198 -11.24 2.50 2.24
C ALA A 198 -11.72 1.38 3.17
N LEU A 199 -11.12 1.30 4.35
CA LEU A 199 -11.49 0.36 5.39
C LEU A 199 -12.72 0.86 6.15
N GLN A 200 -13.78 0.05 6.16
CA GLN A 200 -15.01 0.33 6.88
C GLN A 200 -15.24 -0.71 7.97
N GLU A 201 -15.37 -0.29 9.22
CA GLU A 201 -15.82 -1.17 10.30
C GLU A 201 -17.30 -1.53 10.09
N LEU A 202 -17.58 -2.83 9.96
CA LEU A 202 -18.91 -3.38 9.85
C LEU A 202 -19.52 -3.70 11.21
N ALA A 203 -18.72 -4.23 12.13
CA ALA A 203 -19.15 -4.57 13.47
C ALA A 203 -17.98 -4.67 14.44
N LEU A 204 -18.23 -4.35 15.71
CA LEU A 204 -17.37 -4.70 16.83
C LEU A 204 -18.13 -5.62 17.78
N VAL A 205 -17.56 -6.77 18.09
CA VAL A 205 -18.19 -7.78 18.95
C VAL A 205 -17.30 -8.08 20.13
N LYS A 206 -17.86 -8.05 21.34
CA LYS A 206 -17.21 -8.55 22.54
C LYS A 206 -17.56 -10.00 22.80
N ALA A 207 -16.55 -10.78 23.17
CA ALA A 207 -16.69 -12.16 23.64
C ALA A 207 -16.01 -12.29 25.01
N SER A 208 -16.79 -12.62 26.04
CA SER A 208 -16.29 -12.92 27.38
C SER A 208 -16.17 -14.42 27.60
N GLY A 209 -15.00 -14.88 28.05
CA GLY A 209 -14.76 -16.25 28.50
C GLY A 209 -14.40 -17.28 27.41
N SER A 210 -14.22 -16.87 26.15
CA SER A 210 -13.72 -17.75 25.06
C SER A 210 -13.13 -16.95 23.90
N ARG A 211 -12.12 -17.52 23.22
CA ARG A 211 -11.45 -17.00 22.01
C ARG A 211 -11.93 -17.76 20.76
N PRO A 212 -12.16 -17.09 19.61
CA PRO A 212 -13.35 -16.27 19.24
C PRO A 212 -14.69 -16.74 19.87
N PRO A 213 -15.85 -16.07 19.68
CA PRO A 213 -17.14 -16.58 20.20
C PRO A 213 -17.45 -17.98 19.63
N ARG A 214 -17.02 -19.03 20.34
CA ARG A 214 -17.32 -20.43 20.08
C ARG A 214 -17.85 -21.04 21.37
N ARG A 215 -19.13 -21.43 21.29
CA ARG A 215 -19.93 -22.23 22.23
C ARG A 215 -19.69 -21.96 23.72
N GLY A 216 -20.55 -21.11 24.28
CA GLY A 216 -20.74 -20.95 25.73
C GLY A 216 -20.44 -19.55 26.28
N GLY A 217 -19.69 -18.72 25.54
CA GLY A 217 -19.44 -17.31 25.90
C GLY A 217 -20.60 -16.38 25.53
N ARG A 218 -20.76 -15.29 26.29
CA ARG A 218 -21.68 -14.19 25.93
C ARG A 218 -21.07 -13.42 24.76
N CYS A 219 -21.80 -13.34 23.65
CA CYS A 219 -21.46 -12.54 22.48
C CYS A 219 -22.29 -11.26 22.53
N GLU A 220 -21.62 -10.11 22.60
CA GLU A 220 -22.26 -8.80 22.67
C GLU A 220 -21.79 -7.96 21.48
N ILE A 221 -22.74 -7.38 20.75
CA ILE A 221 -22.40 -6.45 19.66
C ILE A 221 -22.26 -5.07 20.26
N LEU A 222 -21.04 -4.54 20.26
CA LEU A 222 -20.73 -3.21 20.76
C LEU A 222 -21.01 -2.12 19.71
N ARG A 223 -20.71 -2.42 18.43
CA ARG A 223 -20.95 -1.53 17.30
C ARG A 223 -21.42 -2.33 16.09
N LEU A 224 -22.28 -1.74 15.28
CA LEU A 224 -22.82 -2.32 14.05
C LEU A 224 -23.07 -1.23 13.03
N ALA A 225 -22.55 -1.41 11.81
CA ALA A 225 -22.78 -0.48 10.72
C ALA A 225 -24.27 -0.47 10.29
N PRO A 226 -24.78 0.66 9.77
CA PRO A 226 -26.15 0.76 9.30
C PRO A 226 -26.51 -0.30 8.25
N GLY A 227 -27.73 -0.84 8.33
CA GLY A 227 -28.24 -1.82 7.35
C GLY A 227 -27.76 -3.26 7.54
N LEU A 228 -26.95 -3.54 8.56
CA LEU A 228 -26.49 -4.90 8.88
C LEU A 228 -27.37 -5.58 9.93
N ALA A 229 -27.49 -6.91 9.83
CA ALA A 229 -28.22 -7.73 10.79
C ALA A 229 -27.28 -8.33 11.84
N ALA A 230 -27.56 -8.05 13.12
CA ALA A 230 -26.81 -8.51 14.30
C ALA A 230 -26.49 -10.03 14.30
N GLY A 231 -27.47 -10.85 13.89
CA GLY A 231 -27.35 -12.31 13.90
C GLY A 231 -26.24 -12.89 13.01
N ARG A 232 -25.65 -12.08 12.12
CA ARG A 232 -24.50 -12.48 11.29
C ARG A 232 -23.17 -12.48 12.04
N PHE A 233 -23.08 -11.73 13.13
CA PHE A 233 -21.83 -11.52 13.89
C PHE A 233 -21.87 -12.21 15.25
N CYS A 234 -23.01 -12.13 15.93
CA CYS A 234 -23.33 -12.95 17.09
C CYS A 234 -24.46 -13.91 16.72
N ALA A 235 -24.13 -15.15 16.39
CA ALA A 235 -25.15 -16.17 16.28
C ALA A 235 -25.60 -16.56 17.70
N ALA A 236 -26.76 -16.04 18.13
CA ALA A 236 -27.49 -16.63 19.24
C ALA A 236 -27.87 -18.06 18.82
N ARG A 237 -27.33 -19.06 19.51
CA ARG A 237 -27.91 -20.40 19.54
C ARG A 237 -28.21 -20.73 20.97
#